data_AF-A0A7S3LNY9-F1
#
_entry.id   AF-A0A7S3LNY9-F1
#
_cell.length_a   1.000
_cell.length_b   1.000
_cell.length_c   1.000
_cell.angle_alpha   90.00
_cell.angle_beta   90.00
_cell.angle_gamma   90.00
#
_symmetry.space_group_name_H-M   'P 1'
#
loop_
_entity.id
_entity.type
_entity.pdbx_description
1 polymer ?
#
loop_
_entity_poly.entity_id
_entity_poly.type
_entity_poly.pdbx_seq_one_letter_code
_entity_poly.pdbx_strand_id
1 'polypeptide(L)'
;IFVCDNGIMTIYLNNQTDEYLIPKCYMNAQVVLNRWLNWWEDPINYKWDDRSFLPEVSCPVLCIHGRQDLFFSVDHTEKIASAVQNGRVEFLNAGHDIHSGAQDEYKEKVLAFFESHQDLEISCNL
;
A
#
# COMPACT_ATOMS: atom_id res chain seq x y z
N ILE A 1 10.64 4.17 -9.46
CA ILE A 1 11.49 3.07 -9.96
C ILE A 1 12.91 3.35 -9.48
N PHE A 2 13.61 2.35 -8.95
CA PHE A 2 15.01 2.50 -8.53
C PHE A 2 15.91 2.00 -9.66
N VAL A 3 16.71 2.88 -10.24
CA VAL A 3 17.72 2.49 -11.25
C VAL A 3 19.09 2.86 -10.70
N CYS A 4 20.00 1.88 -10.67
CA CYS A 4 21.39 2.07 -10.30
C CYS A 4 22.23 1.87 -11.56
N ASP A 5 22.86 2.94 -12.06
CA ASP A 5 23.83 2.87 -13.15
C ASP A 5 25.12 3.56 -12.71
N ASN A 6 26.26 2.91 -12.95
CA ASN A 6 27.60 3.38 -12.57
C ASN A 6 27.76 3.88 -11.12
N GLY A 7 26.96 3.35 -10.19
CA GLY A 7 27.00 3.71 -8.77
C GLY A 7 26.22 4.97 -8.41
N ILE A 8 25.46 5.54 -9.35
CA ILE A 8 24.49 6.61 -9.08
C ILE A 8 23.12 5.97 -8.94
N MET A 9 22.46 6.18 -7.80
CA MET A 9 21.07 5.78 -7.60
C MET A 9 20.18 6.95 -8.01
N THR A 10 19.49 6.80 -9.14
CA THR A 10 18.49 7.78 -9.57
C THR A 10 17.15 7.36 -8.99
N ILE A 11 16.62 8.19 -8.09
CA ILE A 11 15.29 7.98 -7.52
C ILE A 11 14.32 8.79 -8.37
N TYR A 12 13.47 8.10 -9.13
CA TYR A 12 12.37 8.75 -9.85
C TYR A 12 11.18 8.89 -8.89
N LEU A 13 11.01 10.07 -8.32
CA LEU A 13 9.79 10.50 -7.63
C LEU A 13 9.13 11.58 -8.49
N ASN A 14 7.87 11.36 -8.90
CA ASN A 14 7.00 12.36 -9.52
C ASN A 14 7.62 13.21 -10.64
N ASN A 15 8.28 12.58 -11.62
CA ASN A 15 8.89 13.26 -12.78
C ASN A 15 9.95 14.32 -12.43
N GLN A 16 10.48 14.33 -11.21
CA GLN A 16 11.63 15.14 -10.84
C GLN A 16 12.86 14.23 -10.69
N THR A 17 13.97 14.65 -11.28
CA THR A 17 15.26 13.96 -11.19
C THR A 17 16.11 14.66 -10.14
N ASP A 18 16.16 14.09 -8.94
CA ASP A 18 17.20 14.45 -7.99
C ASP A 18 18.38 13.47 -8.15
N GLU A 19 19.50 13.96 -8.71
CA GLU A 19 20.74 13.20 -8.79
C GLU A 19 21.51 13.31 -7.47
N TYR A 20 21.47 12.24 -6.66
CA TYR A 20 22.33 12.12 -5.50
C TYR A 20 23.58 11.32 -5.86
N LEU A 21 24.75 11.93 -5.74
CA LEU A 21 26.04 11.23 -5.75
C LEU A 21 26.13 10.36 -4.49
N ILE A 22 25.65 9.12 -4.57
CA ILE A 22 25.80 8.12 -3.51
C ILE A 22 27.06 7.31 -3.81
N PRO A 23 28.16 7.44 -3.05
CA PRO A 23 29.37 6.67 -3.31
C PRO A 23 29.10 5.16 -3.29
N LYS A 24 29.28 4.51 -4.45
CA LYS A 24 29.42 3.07 -4.67
C LYS A 24 28.67 2.17 -3.67
N CYS A 25 27.36 2.04 -3.89
CA CYS A 25 26.47 0.93 -3.51
C CYS A 25 26.98 -0.11 -2.49
N TYR A 26 27.31 0.33 -1.29
CA TYR A 26 27.03 -0.44 -0.08
C TYR A 26 25.99 0.35 0.69
N MET A 27 24.72 0.29 0.28
CA MET A 27 23.68 0.42 1.29
C MET A 27 23.88 -0.80 2.19
N ASN A 28 24.59 -0.61 3.30
CA ASN A 28 24.70 -1.65 4.31
C ASN A 28 23.27 -1.99 4.77
N ALA A 29 23.02 -3.26 5.07
CA ALA A 29 21.71 -3.70 5.55
C ALA A 29 21.26 -2.87 6.77
N GLN A 30 22.21 -2.38 7.56
CA GLN A 30 21.98 -1.50 8.70
C GLN A 30 21.33 -0.16 8.32
N VAL A 31 21.77 0.52 7.25
CA VAL A 31 21.20 1.82 6.84
C VAL A 31 19.79 1.62 6.31
N VAL A 32 19.56 0.56 5.53
CA VAL A 32 18.20 0.24 5.05
C VAL A 32 17.27 -0.04 6.22
N LEU A 33 17.71 -0.90 7.16
CA LEU A 33 16.93 -1.26 8.33
C LEU A 33 16.66 -0.04 9.23
N ASN A 34 17.69 0.77 9.53
CA ASN A 34 17.54 1.98 10.36
C ASN A 34 16.59 2.99 9.72
N ARG A 35 16.67 3.18 8.39
CA ARG A 35 15.73 4.06 7.69
C ARG A 35 14.31 3.54 7.77
N TRP A 36 14.09 2.23 7.59
CA TRP A 36 12.76 1.63 7.66
C TRP A 36 12.16 1.70 9.08
N LEU A 37 12.96 1.40 10.10
CA LEU A 37 12.53 1.45 11.51
C LEU A 37 12.19 2.88 11.93
N ASN A 38 13.07 3.84 11.62
CA ASN A 38 12.95 5.21 12.11
C ASN A 38 12.12 6.11 11.19
N TRP A 39 11.64 5.60 10.04
CA TRP A 39 10.82 6.38 9.09
C TRP A 39 9.63 7.02 9.78
N TRP A 40 8.96 6.26 10.64
CA TRP A 40 7.75 6.65 11.36
C TRP A 40 8.03 7.60 12.54
N GLU A 41 9.30 7.82 12.89
CA GLU A 41 9.68 8.74 13.97
C GLU A 41 9.89 10.16 13.46
N ASP A 42 10.20 10.34 12.18
CA ASP A 42 10.43 11.65 11.59
C ASP A 42 9.09 12.40 11.39
N PRO A 43 8.88 13.57 12.03
CA PRO A 43 7.66 14.34 11.88
C PRO A 43 7.34 14.78 10.45
N ILE A 44 8.34 14.83 9.55
CA ILE A 44 8.08 15.11 8.14
C ILE A 44 7.17 14.06 7.49
N ASN A 45 7.29 12.81 7.94
CA ASN A 45 6.55 11.66 7.43
C ASN A 45 5.15 11.57 8.05
N TYR A 46 4.81 12.38 9.07
CA TYR A 46 3.44 12.45 9.59
C TYR A 46 2.46 13.04 8.57
N LYS A 47 2.98 13.75 7.57
CA LYS A 47 2.21 14.24 6.43
C LYS A 47 1.85 13.12 5.44
N TRP A 48 2.41 11.93 5.61
CA TRP A 48 2.05 10.76 4.82
C TRP A 48 0.73 10.17 5.33
N ASP A 49 -0.35 10.90 5.05
CA ASP A 49 -1.71 10.61 5.48
C ASP A 49 -2.71 10.98 4.39
N ASP A 50 -3.25 9.96 3.72
CA ASP A 50 -4.17 10.12 2.59
C ASP A 50 -5.64 10.07 3.00
N ARG A 51 -5.97 10.13 4.30
CA ARG A 51 -7.37 10.08 4.77
C ARG A 51 -8.26 11.15 4.12
N SER A 52 -7.68 12.30 3.77
CA SER A 52 -8.41 13.38 3.10
C SER A 52 -8.83 13.06 1.66
N PHE A 53 -8.13 12.14 0.99
CA PHE A 53 -8.43 11.73 -0.39
C PHE A 53 -9.39 10.54 -0.48
N LEU A 54 -9.59 9.78 0.61
CA LEU A 54 -10.46 8.60 0.62
C LEU A 54 -11.89 8.89 0.11
N PRO A 55 -12.53 10.02 0.44
CA PRO A 55 -13.86 10.35 -0.11
C PRO A 55 -13.90 10.56 -1.62
N GLU A 56 -12.75 10.87 -2.26
CA GLU A 56 -12.64 11.08 -3.70
C GLU A 56 -12.59 9.75 -4.48
N VAL A 57 -12.36 8.63 -3.80
CA VAL A 57 -12.35 7.29 -4.42
C VAL A 57 -13.77 6.87 -4.80
N SER A 58 -14.06 6.93 -6.10
CA SER A 58 -15.38 6.63 -6.68
C SER A 58 -15.53 5.17 -7.12
N CYS A 59 -14.44 4.45 -7.38
CA CYS A 59 -14.49 3.03 -7.69
C CYS A 59 -14.91 2.21 -6.46
N PRO A 60 -15.54 1.04 -6.65
CA PRO A 60 -15.75 0.12 -5.55
C PRO A 60 -14.42 -0.33 -4.96
N VAL A 61 -14.39 -0.47 -3.63
CA VAL A 61 -13.19 -0.87 -2.89
C VAL A 61 -13.49 -2.09 -2.03
N LEU A 62 -12.71 -3.14 -2.20
CA LEU A 62 -12.65 -4.27 -1.28
C LEU A 62 -11.42 -4.12 -0.40
N CYS A 63 -11.62 -3.94 0.90
CA CYS A 63 -10.57 -4.00 1.90
C CYS A 63 -10.57 -5.38 2.55
N ILE A 64 -9.45 -6.10 2.47
CA ILE A 64 -9.29 -7.43 3.08
C ILE A 64 -8.25 -7.35 4.19
N HIS A 65 -8.58 -7.86 5.38
CA HIS A 65 -7.68 -7.83 6.54
C HIS A 65 -7.62 -9.18 7.26
N GLY A 66 -6.44 -9.54 7.77
CA GLY A 66 -6.23 -10.75 8.55
C GLY A 66 -6.51 -10.53 10.04
N ARG A 67 -7.41 -11.31 10.64
CA ARG A 67 -7.79 -11.15 12.06
C ARG A 67 -6.63 -11.31 13.04
N GLN A 68 -5.55 -11.98 12.64
CA GLN A 68 -4.36 -12.21 13.45
C GLN A 68 -3.17 -11.36 13.00
N ASP A 69 -3.40 -10.28 12.25
CA ASP A 69 -2.34 -9.34 11.88
C ASP A 69 -1.71 -8.72 13.14
N LEU A 70 -0.39 -8.90 13.29
CA LEU A 70 0.39 -8.39 14.42
C LEU A 70 0.98 -7.01 14.15
N PHE A 71 0.96 -6.55 12.91
CA PHE A 71 1.56 -5.28 12.49
C PHE A 71 0.52 -4.17 12.42
N PHE A 72 -0.70 -4.48 11.98
CA PHE A 72 -1.76 -3.48 11.81
C PHE A 72 -3.10 -3.90 12.40
N SER A 73 -3.74 -2.96 13.11
CA SER A 73 -5.09 -3.16 13.65
C SER A 73 -6.14 -3.28 12.53
N VAL A 74 -7.14 -4.13 12.76
CA VAL A 74 -8.33 -4.25 11.91
C VAL A 74 -9.07 -2.91 11.75
N ASP A 75 -8.99 -2.03 12.74
CA ASP A 75 -9.63 -0.71 12.73
C ASP A 75 -9.19 0.15 11.54
N HIS A 76 -7.97 -0.01 11.05
CA HIS A 76 -7.48 0.73 9.89
C HIS A 76 -8.28 0.37 8.64
N THR A 77 -8.51 -0.92 8.43
CA THR A 77 -9.29 -1.42 7.30
C THR A 77 -10.74 -0.96 7.37
N GLU A 78 -11.36 -0.98 8.56
CA GLU A 78 -12.72 -0.48 8.74
C GLU A 78 -12.82 1.03 8.46
N LYS A 79 -11.84 1.81 8.92
CA LYS A 79 -11.78 3.26 8.66
C LYS A 79 -11.62 3.56 7.17
N ILE A 80 -10.81 2.78 6.44
CA ILE A 80 -10.64 2.96 5.00
C ILE A 80 -11.96 2.65 4.28
N ALA A 81 -12.55 1.49 4.52
CA ALA A 81 -13.78 1.07 3.86
C ALA A 81 -14.96 2.01 4.15
N SER A 82 -15.04 2.59 5.34
CA SER A 82 -16.07 3.57 5.70
C SER A 82 -15.83 4.98 5.17
N ALA A 83 -14.60 5.32 4.78
CA ALA A 83 -14.25 6.64 4.27
C ALA A 83 -14.36 6.77 2.74
N VAL A 84 -14.35 5.66 2.01
CA VAL A 84 -14.58 5.62 0.56
C VAL A 84 -16.08 5.53 0.23
N GLN A 85 -16.47 5.88 -0.99
CA GLN A 85 -17.89 5.92 -1.37
C GLN A 85 -18.55 4.52 -1.42
N ASN A 86 -17.80 3.51 -1.87
CA ASN A 86 -18.30 2.15 -2.13
C ASN A 86 -17.37 1.09 -1.52
N GLY A 87 -17.12 1.18 -0.20
CA GLY A 87 -16.21 0.31 0.51
C GLY A 87 -16.88 -0.92 1.13
N ARG A 88 -16.18 -2.06 1.07
CA ARG A 88 -16.53 -3.32 1.75
C ARG A 88 -15.33 -3.85 2.51
N VAL A 89 -15.56 -4.45 3.67
CA VAL A 89 -14.54 -5.14 4.46
C VAL A 89 -14.76 -6.65 4.42
N GLU A 90 -13.68 -7.41 4.23
CA GLU A 90 -13.63 -8.85 4.49
C GLU A 90 -12.53 -9.15 5.50
N PHE A 91 -12.87 -9.90 6.54
CA PHE A 91 -11.92 -10.32 7.56
C PHE A 91 -11.65 -11.82 7.44
N LEU A 92 -10.40 -12.18 7.14
CA LEU A 92 -10.00 -13.58 6.99
C LEU A 92 -9.30 -14.07 8.25
N ASN A 93 -9.36 -15.37 8.51
CA ASN A 93 -8.63 -16.00 9.62
C ASN A 93 -7.15 -16.22 9.24
N ALA A 94 -6.43 -15.13 9.02
CA ALA A 94 -5.02 -15.08 8.66
C ALA A 94 -4.25 -13.98 9.41
N GLY A 95 -2.92 -14.05 9.35
CA GLY A 95 -2.03 -12.95 9.74
C GLY A 95 -1.94 -11.85 8.66
N HIS A 96 -0.87 -11.06 8.70
CA HIS A 96 -0.63 -9.94 7.78
C HIS A 96 -0.53 -10.36 6.32
N ASP A 97 0.17 -11.47 6.05
CA ASP A 97 0.37 -11.99 4.69
C ASP A 97 -0.83 -12.82 4.23
N ILE A 98 -2.01 -12.19 4.18
CA ILE A 98 -3.32 -12.83 3.96
C ILE A 98 -3.34 -13.69 2.69
N HIS A 99 -2.74 -13.18 1.61
CA HIS A 99 -2.67 -13.85 0.31
C HIS A 99 -1.90 -15.18 0.35
N SER A 100 -1.04 -15.37 1.36
CA SER A 100 -0.30 -16.61 1.62
C SER A 100 -0.98 -17.43 2.71
N GLY A 101 -1.38 -16.79 3.82
CA GLY A 101 -1.95 -17.47 4.99
C GLY A 101 -3.38 -17.98 4.81
N ALA A 102 -4.14 -17.42 3.88
CA ALA A 102 -5.51 -17.85 3.54
C ALA A 102 -5.73 -17.75 2.02
N GLN A 103 -4.84 -18.35 1.24
CA GLN A 103 -4.80 -18.22 -0.22
C GLN A 103 -6.14 -18.48 -0.92
N ASP A 104 -6.82 -19.59 -0.58
CA ASP A 104 -8.08 -19.98 -1.23
C ASP A 104 -9.20 -19.00 -0.90
N GLU A 105 -9.37 -18.65 0.38
CA GLU A 105 -10.38 -17.70 0.83
C GLU A 105 -10.11 -16.30 0.26
N TYR A 106 -8.85 -15.84 0.28
CA TYR A 106 -8.45 -14.57 -0.33
C TYR A 106 -8.81 -14.53 -1.82
N LYS A 107 -8.46 -15.58 -2.55
CA LYS A 107 -8.76 -15.69 -3.98
C LYS A 107 -10.26 -15.68 -4.24
N GLU A 108 -11.04 -16.42 -3.46
CA GLU A 108 -12.51 -16.44 -3.55
C GLU A 108 -13.09 -15.03 -3.38
N LYS A 109 -12.68 -14.30 -2.33
CA LYS A 109 -13.20 -12.94 -2.08
C LYS A 109 -12.85 -11.96 -3.19
N VAL A 110 -11.63 -12.01 -3.69
CA VAL A 110 -11.17 -11.14 -4.78
C VAL A 110 -11.92 -11.44 -6.08
N LEU A 111 -12.06 -12.72 -6.44
CA LEU A 111 -12.78 -13.11 -7.65
C LEU A 111 -14.26 -12.74 -7.58
N ALA A 112 -14.92 -13.03 -6.46
CA ALA A 112 -16.32 -12.67 -6.26
C ALA A 112 -16.55 -11.15 -6.36
N PHE A 113 -15.59 -10.35 -5.86
CA PHE A 113 -15.66 -8.90 -5.97
C PHE A 113 -15.47 -8.39 -7.39
N PHE A 114 -14.58 -9.01 -8.18
CA PHE A 114 -14.46 -8.66 -9.60
C PHE A 114 -15.70 -9.06 -10.39
N GLU A 115 -16.22 -10.26 -10.15
CA GLU A 115 -17.46 -10.75 -10.78
C GLU A 115 -18.65 -9.81 -10.50
N SER A 116 -18.78 -9.28 -9.28
CA SER A 116 -19.87 -8.36 -8.94
C SER A 116 -19.71 -6.95 -9.54
N HIS A 117 -18.60 -6.65 -10.23
CA HIS A 117 -18.28 -5.32 -10.76
C HIS A 117 -17.76 -5.34 -12.20
N GLN A 118 -18.04 -6.42 -12.97
CA GLN A 118 -17.55 -6.58 -14.35
C GLN A 118 -18.09 -5.52 -15.33
N ASP A 119 -19.22 -4.90 -15.02
CA ASP A 119 -19.91 -3.93 -15.90
C ASP A 119 -19.57 -2.46 -15.57
N LEU A 120 -18.59 -2.20 -14.71
CA LEU A 120 -18.20 -0.81 -14.43
C LEU A 120 -17.41 -0.23 -15.59
N GLU A 121 -17.99 0.75 -16.28
CA GLU A 121 -17.25 1.61 -17.19
C GLU A 121 -16.13 2.30 -16.39
N ILE A 122 -14.88 1.89 -16.66
CA ILE A 122 -13.69 2.55 -16.12
C ILE A 122 -13.57 3.89 -16.85
N SER A 123 -14.27 4.91 -16.34
CA SER A 123 -14.04 6.30 -16.74
C SER A 123 -12.76 6.80 -16.06
N CYS A 124 -11.61 6.34 -16.57
CA CYS A 124 -10.32 6.93 -16.25
C CYS A 124 -10.23 8.27 -17.00
N ASN A 125 -10.72 9.35 -16.39
CA ASN A 125 -10.37 10.69 -16.83
C ASN A 125 -8.98 11.02 -16.28
N LEU A 126 -7.94 10.55 -16.98
CA LEU A 126 -6.55 11.00 -16.80
C LEU A 126 -6.26 12.21 -17.69
#